data_AF-A0A8D0GDB3-F1
#
_entry.id   AF-A0A8D0GDB3-F1
#
_cell.length_a   1.000
_cell.length_b   1.000
_cell.length_c   1.000
_cell.angle_alpha   90.00
_cell.angle_beta   90.00
_cell.angle_gamma   90.00
#
_symmetry.space_group_name_H-M   'P 1'
#
loop_
_entity.id
_entity.type
_entity.pdbx_description
1 polymer ?
#
loop_
_entity_poly.entity_id
_entity_poly.type
_entity_poly.pdbx_seq_one_letter_code
_entity_poly.pdbx_strand_id
1 'polypeptide(L)'
;MIGKSSNEESQLCFSYSKQKNLHRSTSSRAIAVQLNGAIQRFKQDLKNLRSSALALSRDFQHQCKNYLYQVLTAVQKIQLQNEFLQEFQTNAFELEQSLQEVNEKYQKEKEKRRVLHNSLVELRGNIRVHCRIRPVLHFDTASAESSSHDRYKKFSEKVAYATDDETVLVKCNRPGHALVNKTFQFERVYSAVESQETVFADVSPLLTSLLDGYNVCIMAYGQTGSGKTYTMLGPQSKEDFTLPVETEPGLGIIPRAAEEIFSLTSTWKVAYAPDCGFLINAFSRL
;
A
#
# COMPACT_ATOMS: atom_id res chain seq x y z
N MET A 1 -119.86 91.91 11.45
CA MET A 1 -119.43 91.49 10.10
C MET A 1 -118.03 90.89 10.19
N ILE A 2 -117.86 89.68 9.65
CA ILE A 2 -116.61 89.02 9.18
C ILE A 2 -115.57 88.70 10.28
N GLY A 3 -114.99 87.49 10.42
CA GLY A 3 -114.93 86.31 9.57
C GLY A 3 -114.25 85.13 10.29
N LYS A 4 -114.42 83.94 9.70
CA LYS A 4 -113.96 82.61 10.16
C LYS A 4 -112.45 82.37 9.94
N SER A 5 -111.94 81.26 10.53
CA SER A 5 -110.77 80.44 10.09
C SER A 5 -109.50 80.50 10.96
N SER A 6 -109.38 79.63 11.98
CA SER A 6 -108.08 79.34 12.64
C SER A 6 -108.03 78.08 13.54
N ASN A 7 -108.88 77.05 13.34
CA ASN A 7 -108.96 75.96 14.33
C ASN A 7 -108.75 74.53 13.80
N GLU A 8 -108.46 74.32 12.52
CA GLU A 8 -108.17 72.98 11.97
C GLU A 8 -106.67 72.68 11.78
N GLU A 9 -105.80 73.70 11.70
CA GLU A 9 -104.34 73.48 11.56
C GLU A 9 -103.65 73.05 12.86
N SER A 10 -104.25 73.36 14.02
CA SER A 10 -103.66 73.08 15.34
C SER A 10 -103.73 71.60 15.75
N GLN A 11 -104.75 70.85 15.31
CA GLN A 11 -104.91 69.42 15.65
C GLN A 11 -104.04 68.50 14.77
N LEU A 12 -103.77 68.89 13.53
CA LEU A 12 -102.86 68.15 12.64
C LEU A 12 -101.39 68.30 13.10
N CYS A 13 -101.00 69.47 13.60
CA CYS A 13 -99.65 69.72 14.09
C CYS A 13 -99.32 68.95 15.39
N PHE A 14 -100.32 68.72 16.25
CA PHE A 14 -100.13 68.05 17.55
C PHE A 14 -100.01 66.52 17.44
N SER A 15 -100.73 65.91 16.49
CA SER A 15 -100.63 64.47 16.18
C SER A 15 -99.31 64.13 15.46
N TYR A 16 -98.87 65.00 14.54
CA TYR A 16 -97.62 64.86 13.81
C TYR A 16 -96.38 64.99 14.71
N SER A 17 -96.43 65.88 15.72
CA SER A 17 -95.34 66.08 16.69
C SER A 17 -95.24 64.93 17.71
N LYS A 18 -96.37 64.31 18.10
CA LYS A 18 -96.39 63.16 19.02
C LYS A 18 -95.85 61.87 18.35
N GLN A 19 -96.18 61.63 17.07
CA GLN A 19 -95.60 60.53 16.29
C GLN A 19 -94.10 60.73 16.00
N LYS A 20 -93.66 61.96 15.70
CA LYS A 20 -92.22 62.28 15.56
C LYS A 20 -91.44 62.00 16.84
N ASN A 21 -91.98 62.34 18.02
CA ASN A 21 -91.27 62.13 19.29
C ASN A 21 -91.19 60.65 19.72
N LEU A 22 -92.20 59.83 19.41
CA LEU A 22 -92.16 58.38 19.67
C LEU A 22 -91.20 57.65 18.72
N HIS A 23 -91.20 58.01 17.43
CA HIS A 23 -90.21 57.51 16.44
C HIS A 23 -88.78 57.98 16.75
N ARG A 24 -88.60 59.18 17.30
CA ARG A 24 -87.28 59.70 17.70
C ARG A 24 -86.75 58.97 18.94
N SER A 25 -87.62 58.51 19.84
CA SER A 25 -87.27 57.73 21.03
C SER A 25 -86.97 56.25 20.72
N THR A 26 -87.75 55.61 19.83
CA THR A 26 -87.48 54.23 19.36
C THR A 26 -86.27 54.15 18.44
N SER A 27 -86.05 55.15 17.57
CA SER A 27 -84.85 55.27 16.73
C SER A 27 -83.59 55.50 17.58
N SER A 28 -83.66 56.36 18.60
CA SER A 28 -82.53 56.58 19.53
C SER A 28 -82.18 55.32 20.35
N ARG A 29 -83.19 54.55 20.79
CA ARG A 29 -82.96 53.23 21.44
C ARG A 29 -82.40 52.17 20.48
N ALA A 30 -82.87 52.12 19.24
CA ALA A 30 -82.35 51.19 18.23
C ALA A 30 -80.87 51.49 17.90
N ILE A 31 -80.53 52.77 17.74
CA ILE A 31 -79.15 53.23 17.55
C ILE A 31 -78.29 52.87 18.77
N ALA A 32 -78.78 53.07 19.99
CA ALA A 32 -78.05 52.72 21.21
C ALA A 32 -77.80 51.21 21.36
N VAL A 33 -78.77 50.36 20.99
CA VAL A 33 -78.60 48.89 20.98
C VAL A 33 -77.59 48.47 19.90
N GLN A 34 -77.61 49.11 18.73
CA GLN A 34 -76.68 48.84 17.64
C GLN A 34 -75.24 49.27 17.99
N LEU A 35 -75.09 50.44 18.64
CA LEU A 35 -73.82 50.95 19.17
C LEU A 35 -73.27 50.05 20.29
N ASN A 36 -74.11 49.63 21.24
CA ASN A 36 -73.70 48.69 22.28
C ASN A 36 -73.31 47.33 21.71
N GLY A 37 -74.03 46.83 20.69
CA GLY A 37 -73.65 45.63 19.95
C GLY A 37 -72.30 45.78 19.24
N ALA A 38 -72.05 46.92 18.61
CA ALA A 38 -70.77 47.23 17.97
C ALA A 38 -69.62 47.33 19.00
N ILE A 39 -69.84 47.98 20.15
CA ILE A 39 -68.86 48.07 21.24
C ILE A 39 -68.54 46.68 21.81
N GLN A 40 -69.53 45.80 21.98
CA GLN A 40 -69.30 44.43 22.45
C GLN A 40 -68.51 43.60 21.43
N ARG A 41 -68.80 43.74 20.13
CA ARG A 41 -68.01 43.11 19.06
C ARG A 41 -66.57 43.61 19.08
N PHE A 42 -66.37 44.93 19.13
CA PHE A 42 -65.04 45.53 19.17
C PHE A 42 -64.24 45.10 20.41
N LYS A 43 -64.92 44.95 21.56
CA LYS A 43 -64.33 44.44 22.79
C LYS A 43 -63.93 42.96 22.68
N GLN A 44 -64.71 42.15 21.96
CA GLN A 44 -64.38 40.76 21.68
C GLN A 44 -63.22 40.64 20.68
N ASP A 45 -63.19 41.49 19.65
CA ASP A 45 -62.10 41.55 18.68
C ASP A 45 -60.79 41.97 19.36
N LEU A 46 -60.83 42.95 20.27
CA LEU A 46 -59.67 43.32 21.08
C LEU A 46 -59.18 42.17 21.98
N LYS A 47 -60.11 41.36 22.54
CA LYS A 47 -59.75 40.16 23.30
C LYS A 47 -59.11 39.09 22.41
N ASN A 48 -59.67 38.85 21.23
CA ASN A 48 -59.17 37.87 20.26
C ASN A 48 -57.81 38.28 19.68
N LEU A 49 -57.61 39.58 19.41
CA LEU A 49 -56.32 40.12 18.98
C LEU A 49 -55.28 39.99 20.09
N ARG A 50 -55.66 40.26 21.34
CA ARG A 50 -54.78 40.11 22.50
C ARG A 50 -54.38 38.64 22.74
N SER A 51 -55.32 37.69 22.63
CA SER A 51 -54.99 36.27 22.76
C SER A 51 -54.11 35.78 21.60
N SER A 52 -54.36 36.26 20.38
CA SER A 52 -53.53 35.94 19.20
C SER A 52 -52.11 36.51 19.33
N ALA A 53 -51.97 37.76 19.79
CA ALA A 53 -50.66 38.38 20.02
C ALA A 53 -49.86 37.64 21.11
N LEU A 54 -50.52 37.19 22.19
CA LEU A 54 -49.89 36.38 23.24
C LEU A 54 -49.50 34.99 22.75
N ALA A 55 -50.32 34.35 21.89
CA ALA A 55 -49.99 33.07 21.28
C ALA A 55 -48.77 33.19 20.36
N LEU A 56 -48.75 34.19 19.46
CA LEU A 56 -47.62 34.45 18.58
C LEU A 56 -46.33 34.74 19.36
N SER A 57 -46.43 35.50 20.47
CA SER A 57 -45.28 35.78 21.33
C SER A 57 -44.73 34.52 22.00
N ARG A 58 -45.59 33.58 22.41
CA ARG A 58 -45.16 32.29 22.97
C ARG A 58 -44.53 31.41 21.90
N ASP A 59 -45.13 31.32 20.73
CA ASP A 59 -44.59 30.54 19.61
C ASP A 59 -43.22 31.06 19.17
N PHE A 60 -43.08 32.38 19.08
CA PHE A 60 -41.78 33.01 18.81
C PHE A 60 -40.75 32.69 19.90
N GLN A 61 -41.12 32.76 21.17
CA GLN A 61 -40.24 32.36 22.27
C GLN A 61 -39.84 30.88 22.22
N HIS A 62 -40.76 29.98 21.84
CA HIS A 62 -40.47 28.56 21.67
C HIS A 62 -39.53 28.32 20.49
N GLN A 63 -39.76 28.99 19.35
CA GLN A 63 -38.85 28.89 18.21
C GLN A 63 -37.46 29.42 18.54
N CYS A 64 -37.35 30.60 19.17
CA CYS A 64 -36.05 31.12 19.62
C CYS A 64 -35.34 30.15 20.55
N LYS A 65 -36.04 29.53 21.51
CA LYS A 65 -35.45 28.50 22.38
C LYS A 65 -34.98 27.29 21.58
N ASN A 66 -35.79 26.78 20.65
CA ASN A 66 -35.43 25.62 19.84
C ASN A 66 -34.20 25.89 18.97
N TYR A 67 -34.14 27.04 18.30
CA TYR A 67 -32.95 27.45 17.56
C TYR A 67 -31.73 27.58 18.46
N LEU A 68 -31.88 28.16 19.65
CA LEU A 68 -30.78 28.31 20.60
C LEU A 68 -30.26 26.95 21.08
N TYR A 69 -31.13 25.98 21.35
CA TYR A 69 -30.72 24.60 21.68
C TYR A 69 -30.04 23.88 20.51
N GLN A 70 -30.52 24.06 19.28
CA GLN A 70 -29.88 23.49 18.09
C GLN A 70 -28.47 24.06 17.88
N VAL A 71 -28.32 25.38 18.00
CA VAL A 71 -27.00 26.03 17.91
C VAL A 71 -26.08 25.55 19.04
N LEU A 72 -26.58 25.44 20.27
CA LEU A 72 -25.80 24.97 21.41
C LEU A 72 -25.26 23.54 21.19
N THR A 73 -26.13 22.63 20.75
CA THR A 73 -25.74 21.24 20.49
C THR A 73 -24.79 21.12 19.30
N ALA A 74 -24.99 21.91 18.24
CA ALA A 74 -24.06 21.97 17.11
C ALA A 74 -22.68 22.48 17.53
N VAL A 75 -22.61 23.53 18.35
CA VAL A 75 -21.33 24.07 18.87
C VAL A 75 -20.63 23.03 19.74
N GLN A 76 -21.34 22.36 20.65
CA GLN A 76 -20.75 21.29 21.48
C GLN A 76 -20.20 20.15 20.63
N LYS A 77 -20.92 19.74 19.58
CA LYS A 77 -20.46 18.69 18.66
C LYS A 77 -19.19 19.10 17.91
N ILE A 78 -19.14 20.32 17.37
CA ILE A 78 -17.96 20.85 16.69
C ILE A 78 -16.77 20.89 17.66
N GLN A 79 -17.00 21.27 18.91
CA GLN A 79 -15.94 21.34 19.92
C GLN A 79 -15.33 19.97 20.21
N LEU A 80 -16.17 18.94 20.40
CA LEU A 80 -15.70 17.55 20.54
C LEU A 80 -14.96 17.05 19.30
N GLN A 81 -15.45 17.38 18.10
CA GLN A 81 -14.78 16.99 16.86
C GLN A 81 -13.41 17.65 16.70
N ASN A 82 -13.26 18.90 17.12
CA ASN A 82 -11.98 19.61 17.10
C ASN A 82 -10.98 18.98 18.08
N GLU A 83 -11.42 18.58 19.27
CA GLU A 83 -10.58 17.86 20.24
C GLU A 83 -10.08 16.53 19.67
N PHE A 84 -10.98 15.74 19.07
CA PHE A 84 -10.61 14.49 18.40
C PHE A 84 -9.64 14.70 17.22
N LEU A 85 -9.84 15.77 16.44
CA LEU A 85 -8.97 16.10 15.32
C LEU A 85 -7.57 16.52 15.78
N GLN A 86 -7.46 17.23 16.91
CA GLN A 86 -6.18 17.58 17.54
C GLN A 86 -5.45 16.33 18.06
N GLU A 87 -6.16 15.40 18.68
CA GLU A 87 -5.59 14.12 19.14
C GLU A 87 -5.08 13.31 17.94
N PHE A 88 -5.89 13.17 16.90
CA PHE A 88 -5.50 12.46 15.67
C PHE A 88 -4.29 13.12 15.00
N GLN A 89 -4.24 14.46 14.95
CA GLN A 89 -3.10 15.20 14.39
C GLN A 89 -1.82 14.98 15.20
N THR A 90 -1.93 14.89 16.53
CA THR A 90 -0.79 14.59 17.41
C THR A 90 -0.26 13.17 17.16
N ASN A 91 -1.16 12.18 17.08
CA ASN A 91 -0.79 10.80 16.78
C ASN A 91 -0.14 10.64 15.39
N ALA A 92 -0.64 11.36 14.40
CA ALA A 92 -0.06 11.36 13.05
C ALA A 92 1.37 11.93 13.08
N PHE A 93 1.59 13.04 13.79
CA PHE A 93 2.92 13.64 13.94
C PHE A 93 3.90 12.72 14.68
N GLU A 94 3.47 12.09 15.79
CA GLU A 94 4.30 11.12 16.52
C GLU A 94 4.68 9.90 15.66
N LEU A 95 3.73 9.40 14.86
CA LEU A 95 3.97 8.29 13.94
C LEU A 95 4.96 8.68 12.84
N GLU A 96 4.81 9.87 12.25
CA GLU A 96 5.74 10.41 11.26
C GLU A 96 7.16 10.55 11.82
N GLN A 97 7.28 11.08 13.05
CA GLN A 97 8.57 11.21 13.72
C GLN A 97 9.21 9.83 13.99
N SER A 98 8.42 8.86 14.48
CA SER A 98 8.89 7.49 14.71
C SER A 98 9.35 6.82 13.41
N LEU A 99 8.62 7.02 12.31
CA LEU A 99 8.99 6.52 10.99
C LEU A 99 10.32 7.14 10.52
N GLN A 100 10.48 8.45 10.69
CA GLN A 100 11.74 9.13 10.37
C GLN A 100 12.91 8.56 11.18
N GLU A 101 12.75 8.39 12.50
CA GLU A 101 13.79 7.83 13.36
C GLU A 101 14.17 6.39 12.97
N VAL A 102 13.18 5.56 12.65
CA VAL A 102 13.40 4.18 12.18
C VAL A 102 14.12 4.19 10.84
N ASN A 103 13.73 5.06 9.91
CA ASN A 103 14.38 5.19 8.61
C ASN A 103 15.85 5.63 8.76
N GLU A 104 16.14 6.62 9.60
CA GLU A 104 17.53 7.04 9.86
C GLU A 104 18.38 5.93 10.49
N LYS A 105 17.82 5.18 11.45
CA LYS A 105 18.49 4.01 12.04
C LYS A 105 18.73 2.93 10.99
N TYR A 106 17.74 2.66 10.14
CA TYR A 106 17.85 1.70 9.05
C TYR A 106 18.95 2.09 8.06
N GLN A 107 19.04 3.36 7.64
CA GLN A 107 20.10 3.82 6.74
C GLN A 107 21.49 3.69 7.36
N LYS A 108 21.65 4.03 8.65
CA LYS A 108 22.92 3.85 9.37
C LYS A 108 23.32 2.37 9.44
N GLU A 109 22.38 1.48 9.73
CA GLU A 109 22.65 0.05 9.80
C GLU A 109 22.98 -0.56 8.43
N LYS A 110 22.28 -0.09 7.38
CA LYS A 110 22.55 -0.47 5.99
C LYS A 110 23.96 -0.08 5.57
N GLU A 111 24.41 1.13 5.90
CA GLU A 111 25.77 1.58 5.60
C GLU A 111 26.82 0.77 6.36
N LYS A 112 26.59 0.49 7.65
CA LYS A 112 27.46 -0.41 8.42
C LYS A 112 27.56 -1.80 7.79
N ARG A 113 26.42 -2.37 7.37
CA ARG A 113 26.37 -3.67 6.69
C ARG A 113 27.19 -3.63 5.40
N ARG A 114 27.09 -2.56 4.60
CA ARG A 114 27.88 -2.38 3.37
C ARG A 114 29.39 -2.38 3.67
N VAL A 115 29.82 -1.62 4.66
CA VAL A 115 31.24 -1.54 5.06
C VAL A 115 31.76 -2.89 5.57
N LEU A 116 30.99 -3.57 6.42
CA LEU A 116 31.36 -4.88 6.96
C LEU A 116 31.41 -5.94 5.86
N HIS A 117 30.43 -5.95 4.95
CA HIS A 117 30.38 -6.87 3.82
C HIS A 117 31.60 -6.68 2.91
N ASN A 118 31.93 -5.43 2.55
CA ASN A 118 33.11 -5.15 1.75
C ASN A 118 34.41 -5.60 2.44
N SER A 119 34.54 -5.29 3.74
CA SER A 119 35.71 -5.71 4.53
C SER A 119 35.85 -7.24 4.57
N LEU A 120 34.73 -7.96 4.71
CA LEU A 120 34.73 -9.42 4.70
C LEU A 120 35.13 -9.98 3.33
N VAL A 121 34.65 -9.35 2.25
CA VAL A 121 35.01 -9.73 0.88
C VAL A 121 36.50 -9.52 0.61
N GLU A 122 37.05 -8.39 1.03
CA GLU A 122 38.48 -8.06 0.90
C GLU A 122 39.36 -9.02 1.72
N LEU A 123 38.96 -9.34 2.96
CA LEU A 123 39.69 -10.27 3.83
C LEU A 123 39.74 -11.69 3.27
N ARG A 124 38.67 -12.14 2.60
CA ARG A 124 38.68 -13.43 1.88
C ARG A 124 39.50 -13.39 0.57
N GLY A 125 39.82 -12.20 0.07
CA GLY A 125 40.51 -12.00 -1.19
C GLY A 125 39.54 -11.69 -2.34
N ASN A 126 39.99 -10.76 -3.20
CA ASN A 126 39.25 -10.29 -4.38
C ASN A 126 39.23 -11.30 -5.53
N ILE A 127 40.17 -12.25 -5.53
CA ILE A 127 40.23 -13.34 -6.50
C ILE A 127 40.10 -14.63 -5.73
N ARG A 128 39.07 -15.39 -6.09
CA ARG A 128 38.70 -16.66 -5.46
C ARG A 128 38.72 -17.76 -6.49
N VAL A 129 39.28 -18.91 -6.13
CA VAL A 129 39.40 -20.05 -7.03
C VAL A 129 38.75 -21.26 -6.38
N HIS A 130 37.58 -21.63 -6.90
CA HIS A 130 36.88 -22.84 -6.50
C HIS A 130 37.11 -23.94 -7.55
N CYS A 131 37.26 -25.18 -7.08
CA CYS A 131 37.33 -26.36 -7.94
C CYS A 131 36.01 -27.11 -7.87
N ARG A 132 35.50 -27.59 -9.01
CA ARG A 132 34.31 -28.45 -9.05
C ARG A 132 34.60 -29.73 -9.82
N ILE A 133 34.47 -30.85 -9.15
CA ILE A 133 34.60 -32.18 -9.73
C ILE A 133 33.22 -32.61 -10.23
N ARG A 134 33.05 -32.81 -11.54
CA ARG A 134 31.80 -33.34 -12.08
C ARG A 134 31.65 -34.84 -11.79
N PRO A 135 30.42 -35.35 -11.65
CA PRO A 135 30.17 -36.79 -11.64
C PRO A 135 30.60 -37.46 -12.96
N VAL A 136 30.89 -38.75 -12.87
CA VAL A 136 31.14 -39.63 -14.03
C VAL A 136 29.80 -39.90 -14.71
N LEU A 137 29.72 -39.66 -16.01
CA LEU A 137 28.51 -39.80 -16.81
C LEU A 137 28.58 -41.07 -17.66
N HIS A 138 27.44 -41.60 -18.10
CA HIS A 138 27.34 -42.83 -18.89
C HIS A 138 28.17 -42.81 -20.18
N PHE A 139 28.38 -41.64 -20.78
CA PHE A 139 29.22 -41.51 -21.98
C PHE A 139 30.72 -41.58 -21.69
N ASP A 140 31.14 -41.33 -20.44
CA ASP A 140 32.55 -41.52 -20.05
C ASP A 140 32.89 -43.02 -20.12
N THR A 141 31.98 -43.87 -19.66
CA THR A 141 32.12 -45.34 -19.66
C THR A 141 31.85 -45.98 -21.02
N ALA A 142 30.89 -45.47 -21.80
CA ALA A 142 30.51 -46.05 -23.10
C ALA A 142 31.61 -45.97 -24.18
N SER A 143 32.56 -45.05 -24.03
CA SER A 143 33.72 -44.94 -24.93
C SER A 143 34.72 -46.11 -24.83
N ALA A 144 34.48 -47.07 -23.92
CA ALA A 144 35.26 -48.28 -23.71
C ALA A 144 34.62 -49.57 -24.29
N GLU A 145 33.34 -49.57 -24.67
CA GLU A 145 32.61 -50.82 -25.01
C GLU A 145 32.41 -51.07 -26.52
N SER A 146 32.75 -50.11 -27.38
CA SER A 146 32.53 -50.23 -28.85
C SER A 146 33.84 -50.31 -29.63
N SER A 147 34.62 -51.39 -29.47
CA SER A 147 35.39 -52.08 -30.54
C SER A 147 36.38 -53.09 -29.93
N SER A 148 36.12 -54.37 -30.19
CA SER A 148 37.10 -55.44 -30.07
C SER A 148 38.19 -55.25 -31.13
N HIS A 149 39.46 -55.26 -30.71
CA HIS A 149 40.72 -55.13 -31.48
C HIS A 149 41.39 -53.74 -31.48
N ASP A 150 41.92 -53.29 -30.33
CA ASP A 150 43.31 -52.78 -30.28
C ASP A 150 43.85 -52.66 -28.84
N ARG A 151 45.17 -52.74 -28.68
CA ARG A 151 45.93 -52.88 -27.41
C ARG A 151 45.93 -51.66 -26.47
N TYR A 152 45.03 -50.69 -26.65
CA TYR A 152 44.92 -49.51 -25.81
C TYR A 152 43.56 -49.47 -25.10
N LYS A 153 43.51 -50.13 -23.94
CA LYS A 153 42.39 -50.06 -22.98
C LYS A 153 42.20 -48.57 -22.62
N LYS A 154 41.16 -47.91 -23.15
CA LYS A 154 40.77 -46.54 -22.76
C LYS A 154 40.35 -46.58 -21.29
N PHE A 155 41.20 -46.09 -20.40
CA PHE A 155 40.90 -45.96 -18.98
C PHE A 155 39.89 -44.82 -18.77
N SER A 156 38.60 -45.15 -18.74
CA SER A 156 37.58 -44.30 -18.10
C SER A 156 37.66 -44.53 -16.58
N GLU A 157 38.76 -44.10 -15.96
CA GLU A 157 38.97 -44.20 -14.52
C GLU A 157 38.71 -42.84 -13.87
N LYS A 158 38.11 -42.82 -12.68
CA LYS A 158 37.98 -41.60 -11.88
C LYS A 158 39.37 -41.13 -11.47
N VAL A 159 39.83 -40.03 -12.05
CA VAL A 159 41.21 -39.53 -11.85
C VAL A 159 41.30 -38.50 -10.72
N ALA A 160 40.20 -37.82 -10.40
CA ALA A 160 40.14 -36.73 -9.42
C ALA A 160 39.26 -37.07 -8.21
N TYR A 161 39.75 -36.72 -7.02
CA TYR A 161 39.11 -36.97 -5.74
C TYR A 161 39.19 -35.72 -4.87
N ALA A 162 38.07 -35.29 -4.29
CA ALA A 162 38.09 -34.33 -3.19
C ALA A 162 38.56 -35.08 -1.94
N THR A 163 39.65 -34.62 -1.33
CA THR A 163 40.18 -35.19 -0.08
C THR A 163 39.49 -34.54 1.12
N ASP A 164 39.28 -33.24 1.01
CA ASP A 164 38.55 -32.37 1.93
C ASP A 164 37.94 -31.20 1.11
N ASP A 165 37.41 -30.20 1.81
CA ASP A 165 36.75 -29.05 1.20
C ASP A 165 37.68 -28.05 0.52
N GLU A 166 39.01 -28.22 0.61
CA GLU A 166 40.03 -27.32 0.07
C GLU A 166 41.03 -28.06 -0.84
N THR A 167 41.07 -29.39 -0.81
CA THR A 167 42.15 -30.20 -1.38
C THR A 167 41.64 -31.22 -2.40
N VAL A 168 42.17 -31.14 -3.63
CA VAL A 168 41.95 -32.12 -4.69
C VAL A 168 43.16 -33.01 -4.89
N LEU A 169 42.95 -34.31 -4.89
CA LEU A 169 43.92 -35.33 -5.28
C LEU A 169 43.66 -35.82 -6.71
N VAL A 170 44.67 -35.71 -7.56
CA VAL A 170 44.66 -36.21 -8.95
C VAL A 170 45.64 -37.37 -9.08
N LYS A 171 45.14 -38.58 -9.34
CA LYS A 171 45.95 -39.78 -9.53
C LYS A 171 46.35 -39.93 -10.99
N CYS A 172 47.59 -39.62 -11.36
CA CYS A 172 48.05 -39.80 -12.74
C CYS A 172 48.67 -41.20 -12.92
N ASN A 173 47.88 -42.13 -13.45
CA ASN A 173 48.36 -43.44 -13.88
C ASN A 173 48.53 -43.45 -15.41
N ARG A 174 49.76 -43.18 -15.88
CA ARG A 174 50.10 -43.23 -17.30
C ARG A 174 50.93 -44.48 -17.57
N PRO A 175 50.55 -45.34 -18.54
CA PRO A 175 51.33 -46.53 -18.86
C PRO A 175 52.76 -46.14 -19.28
N GLY A 176 53.76 -46.76 -18.65
CA GLY A 176 55.19 -46.46 -18.89
C GLY A 176 55.78 -45.34 -18.04
N HIS A 177 54.99 -44.68 -17.19
CA HIS A 177 55.47 -43.69 -16.22
C HIS A 177 55.20 -44.15 -14.79
N ALA A 178 56.02 -43.67 -13.83
CA ALA A 178 55.76 -43.88 -12.42
C ALA A 178 54.39 -43.30 -12.05
N LEU A 179 53.70 -43.97 -11.11
CA LEU A 179 52.45 -43.45 -10.55
C LEU A 179 52.74 -42.13 -9.84
N VAL A 180 52.23 -41.02 -10.38
CA VAL A 180 52.39 -39.68 -9.79
C VAL A 180 51.03 -39.19 -9.32
N ASN A 181 50.90 -38.99 -8.01
CA ASN A 181 49.76 -38.31 -7.44
C ASN A 181 50.08 -36.82 -7.32
N LYS A 182 49.16 -35.96 -7.77
CA LYS A 182 49.27 -34.51 -7.62
C LYS A 182 48.17 -34.02 -6.70
N THR A 183 48.53 -33.15 -5.77
CA THR A 183 47.60 -32.53 -4.84
C THR A 183 47.54 -31.04 -5.14
N PHE A 184 46.33 -30.48 -5.18
CA PHE A 184 46.08 -29.07 -5.44
C PHE A 184 45.17 -28.52 -4.34
N GLN A 185 45.51 -27.35 -3.82
CA GLN A 185 44.71 -26.63 -2.83
C GLN A 185 43.94 -25.49 -3.49
N PHE A 186 42.70 -25.30 -3.07
CA PHE A 186 41.74 -24.31 -3.54
C PHE A 186 41.00 -23.74 -2.33
N GLU A 187 40.32 -22.60 -2.52
CA GLU A 187 39.49 -22.01 -1.45
C GLU A 187 38.25 -22.87 -1.16
N ARG A 188 37.74 -23.54 -2.19
CA ARG A 188 36.61 -24.47 -2.07
C ARG A 188 36.68 -25.55 -3.14
N VAL A 189 36.44 -26.80 -2.76
CA VAL A 189 36.43 -27.98 -3.63
C VAL A 189 35.07 -28.67 -3.55
N TYR A 190 34.30 -28.54 -4.63
CA TYR A 190 33.04 -29.25 -4.79
C TYR A 190 33.26 -30.66 -5.31
N SER A 191 32.78 -31.64 -4.55
CA SER A 191 32.75 -33.05 -4.92
C SER A 191 31.69 -33.34 -5.98
N ALA A 192 31.78 -34.54 -6.58
CA ALA A 192 30.86 -35.00 -7.62
C ALA A 192 29.38 -35.11 -7.19
N VAL A 193 29.10 -35.11 -5.89
CA VAL A 193 27.74 -35.26 -5.35
C VAL A 193 27.10 -33.92 -4.98
N GLU A 194 27.85 -32.83 -5.03
CA GLU A 194 27.33 -31.53 -4.60
C GLU A 194 26.41 -30.88 -5.64
N SER A 195 25.32 -30.33 -5.10
CA SER A 195 24.23 -29.73 -5.87
C SER A 195 24.61 -28.36 -6.42
N GLN A 196 23.85 -27.91 -7.40
CA GLN A 196 23.96 -26.56 -7.95
C GLN A 196 23.63 -25.49 -6.92
N GLU A 197 22.70 -25.79 -6.01
CA GLU A 197 22.33 -24.93 -4.90
C GLU A 197 23.50 -24.69 -3.95
N THR A 198 24.27 -25.74 -3.63
CA THR A 198 25.46 -25.62 -2.76
C THR A 198 26.51 -24.72 -3.40
N VAL A 199 26.76 -24.90 -4.70
CA VAL A 199 27.68 -24.04 -5.46
C VAL A 199 27.18 -22.59 -5.49
N PHE A 200 25.87 -22.38 -5.65
CA PHE A 200 25.28 -21.05 -5.67
C PHE A 200 25.32 -20.37 -4.31
N ALA A 201 25.12 -21.09 -3.20
CA ALA A 201 25.17 -20.54 -1.85
C ALA A 201 26.51 -19.86 -1.54
N ASP A 202 27.62 -20.41 -2.04
CA ASP A 202 28.95 -19.81 -1.88
C ASP A 202 29.17 -18.58 -2.78
N VAL A 203 28.42 -18.48 -3.87
CA VAL A 203 28.53 -17.40 -4.88
C VAL A 203 27.55 -16.26 -4.61
N SER A 204 26.39 -16.53 -4.00
CA SER A 204 25.33 -15.56 -3.67
C SER A 204 25.83 -14.32 -2.92
N PRO A 205 26.79 -14.40 -1.97
CA PRO A 205 27.34 -13.21 -1.31
C PRO A 205 27.96 -12.19 -2.28
N LEU A 206 28.46 -12.63 -3.45
CA LEU A 206 28.98 -11.74 -4.49
C LEU A 206 27.87 -10.92 -5.16
N LEU A 207 26.63 -11.42 -5.20
CA LEU A 207 25.48 -10.66 -5.72
C LEU A 207 25.15 -9.48 -4.81
N THR A 208 25.37 -9.61 -3.50
CA THR A 208 25.26 -8.47 -2.58
C THR A 208 26.29 -7.39 -2.93
N SER A 209 27.54 -7.77 -3.20
CA SER A 209 28.56 -6.83 -3.67
C SER A 209 28.19 -6.16 -5.00
N LEU A 210 27.59 -6.91 -5.93
CA LEU A 210 27.07 -6.35 -7.18
C LEU A 210 26.01 -5.28 -6.93
N LEU A 211 25.05 -5.53 -6.03
CA LEU A 211 24.00 -4.59 -5.65
C LEU A 211 24.53 -3.37 -4.89
N ASP A 212 25.63 -3.54 -4.15
CA ASP A 212 26.34 -2.45 -3.47
C ASP A 212 27.17 -1.58 -4.43
N GLY A 213 27.20 -1.90 -5.73
CA GLY A 213 27.86 -1.13 -6.78
C GLY A 213 29.26 -1.61 -7.17
N TYR A 214 29.67 -2.81 -6.76
CA TYR A 214 30.95 -3.40 -7.14
C TYR A 214 30.85 -4.23 -8.43
N ASN A 215 31.92 -4.21 -9.22
CA ASN A 215 32.02 -5.07 -10.40
C ASN A 215 32.40 -6.48 -10.00
N VAL A 216 31.55 -7.45 -10.32
CA VAL A 216 31.76 -8.87 -10.03
C VAL A 216 31.88 -9.65 -11.34
N CYS A 217 32.85 -10.57 -11.40
CA CYS A 217 33.03 -11.47 -12.53
C CYS A 217 33.12 -12.92 -12.04
N ILE A 218 32.24 -13.77 -12.55
CA ILE A 218 32.25 -15.22 -12.29
C ILE A 218 32.57 -15.93 -13.59
N MET A 219 33.65 -16.71 -13.59
CA MET A 219 34.11 -17.44 -14.77
C MET A 219 34.26 -18.92 -14.47
N ALA A 220 33.80 -19.76 -15.38
CA ALA A 220 34.02 -21.20 -15.33
C ALA A 220 35.17 -21.59 -16.27
N TYR A 221 36.21 -22.25 -15.74
CA TYR A 221 37.38 -22.70 -16.49
C TYR A 221 37.50 -24.23 -16.51
N GLY A 222 38.03 -24.78 -17.60
CA GLY A 222 38.25 -26.21 -17.78
C GLY A 222 38.13 -26.68 -19.22
N GLN A 223 38.48 -27.94 -19.50
CA GLN A 223 38.39 -28.54 -20.84
C GLN A 223 36.93 -28.70 -21.33
N THR A 224 36.74 -28.97 -22.62
CA THR A 224 35.42 -29.36 -23.14
C THR A 224 34.91 -30.62 -22.44
N GLY A 225 33.63 -30.62 -22.05
CA GLY A 225 33.03 -31.70 -21.27
C GLY A 225 33.33 -31.68 -19.76
N SER A 226 34.02 -30.67 -19.22
CA SER A 226 34.31 -30.58 -17.77
C SER A 226 33.14 -30.09 -16.91
N GLY A 227 32.03 -29.64 -17.51
CA GLY A 227 30.86 -29.14 -16.78
C GLY A 227 30.77 -27.62 -16.61
N LYS A 228 31.52 -26.83 -17.40
CA LYS A 228 31.42 -25.35 -17.39
C LYS A 228 29.99 -24.84 -17.65
N THR A 229 29.39 -25.27 -18.77
CA THR A 229 28.02 -24.88 -19.16
C THR A 229 27.00 -25.37 -18.14
N TYR A 230 27.17 -26.59 -17.63
CA TYR A 230 26.32 -27.13 -16.56
C TYR A 230 26.41 -26.28 -15.29
N THR A 231 27.60 -25.81 -14.90
CA THR A 231 27.77 -24.94 -13.73
C THR A 231 27.10 -23.58 -13.92
N MET A 232 27.30 -22.94 -15.08
CA MET A 232 26.77 -21.59 -15.32
C MET A 232 25.26 -21.56 -15.62
N LEU A 233 24.76 -22.49 -16.44
CA LEU A 233 23.37 -22.47 -16.91
C LEU A 233 22.50 -23.58 -16.31
N GLY A 234 23.11 -24.69 -15.89
CA GLY A 234 22.37 -25.89 -15.48
C GLY A 234 22.19 -26.89 -16.63
N PRO A 235 21.40 -27.95 -16.41
CA PRO A 235 21.02 -28.88 -17.47
C PRO A 235 20.18 -28.14 -18.52
N GLN A 236 20.54 -28.31 -19.79
CA GLN A 236 19.77 -27.78 -20.91
C GLN A 236 18.66 -28.78 -21.21
N SER A 237 17.40 -28.46 -20.89
CA SER A 237 16.27 -29.18 -21.47
C SER A 237 16.29 -28.93 -22.98
N LYS A 238 16.20 -30.01 -23.78
CA LYS A 238 16.13 -29.89 -25.25
C LYS A 238 14.74 -29.45 -25.74
N GLU A 239 13.82 -29.22 -24.82
CA GLU A 239 12.44 -28.85 -25.10
C GLU A 239 12.11 -27.57 -24.32
N ASP A 240 11.75 -26.56 -25.10
CA ASP A 240 11.04 -25.32 -24.81
C ASP A 240 11.70 -24.16 -24.03
N PHE A 241 11.71 -23.01 -24.73
CA PHE A 241 11.89 -21.64 -24.25
C PHE A 241 10.73 -21.15 -23.35
N THR A 242 10.11 -22.04 -22.57
CA THR A 242 9.09 -21.65 -21.61
C THR A 242 9.78 -21.21 -20.32
N LEU A 243 9.39 -20.03 -19.82
CA LEU A 243 9.86 -19.48 -18.55
C LEU A 243 9.76 -20.56 -17.47
N PRO A 244 10.84 -20.89 -16.73
CA PRO A 244 10.80 -21.96 -15.74
C PRO A 244 9.72 -21.67 -14.70
N VAL A 245 8.73 -22.55 -14.64
CA VAL A 245 7.88 -22.71 -13.46
C VAL A 245 8.79 -23.21 -12.35
N GLU A 246 8.86 -22.43 -11.27
CA GLU A 246 9.41 -22.71 -9.94
C GLU A 246 10.65 -23.63 -9.84
N THR A 247 11.79 -23.02 -9.48
CA THR A 247 12.93 -23.59 -8.74
C THR A 247 13.33 -25.03 -9.09
N GLU A 248 13.60 -25.30 -10.37
CA GLU A 248 14.22 -26.57 -10.76
C GLU A 248 15.57 -26.75 -10.01
N PRO A 249 15.79 -27.85 -9.26
CA PRO A 249 17.00 -28.03 -8.44
C PRO A 249 18.29 -28.08 -9.27
N GLY A 250 18.18 -28.26 -10.59
CA GLY A 250 19.30 -28.29 -11.53
C GLY A 250 19.80 -26.93 -12.03
N LEU A 251 19.06 -25.82 -11.81
CA LEU A 251 19.42 -24.51 -12.39
C LEU A 251 20.86 -24.09 -12.02
N GLY A 252 21.59 -23.54 -12.99
CA GLY A 252 22.96 -23.07 -12.79
C GLY A 252 23.06 -21.71 -12.10
N ILE A 253 24.28 -21.18 -12.03
CA ILE A 253 24.58 -19.89 -11.38
C ILE A 253 23.80 -18.73 -12.03
N ILE A 254 23.76 -18.65 -13.36
CA ILE A 254 23.13 -17.54 -14.10
C ILE A 254 21.63 -17.42 -13.81
N PRO A 255 20.79 -18.45 -14.02
CA PRO A 255 19.35 -18.34 -13.76
C PRO A 255 19.04 -18.04 -12.29
N ARG A 256 19.77 -18.67 -11.35
CA ARG A 256 19.60 -18.41 -9.91
C ARG A 256 20.00 -16.99 -9.53
N ALA A 257 21.12 -16.49 -10.07
CA ALA A 257 21.56 -15.12 -9.84
C ALA A 257 20.55 -14.10 -10.37
N ALA A 258 19.97 -14.35 -11.55
CA ALA A 258 18.94 -13.48 -12.11
C ALA A 258 17.72 -13.44 -11.18
N GLU A 259 17.21 -14.59 -10.76
CA GLU A 259 16.08 -14.70 -9.83
C GLU A 259 16.35 -13.99 -8.51
N GLU A 260 17.53 -14.21 -7.90
CA GLU A 260 17.90 -13.56 -6.65
C GLU A 260 18.03 -12.04 -6.80
N ILE A 261 18.63 -11.54 -7.89
CA ILE A 261 18.69 -10.10 -8.17
C ILE A 261 17.28 -9.50 -8.30
N PHE A 262 16.36 -10.17 -8.99
CA PHE A 262 14.98 -9.69 -9.11
C PHE A 262 14.24 -9.74 -7.77
N SER A 263 14.43 -10.80 -6.99
CA SER A 263 13.87 -10.94 -5.64
C SER A 263 14.36 -9.82 -4.71
N LEU A 264 15.67 -9.58 -4.70
CA LEU A 264 16.28 -8.49 -3.94
C LEU A 264 15.76 -7.15 -4.44
N THR A 265 15.86 -6.81 -5.73
CA THR A 265 15.37 -5.52 -6.23
C THR A 265 13.87 -5.27 -5.98
N SER A 266 13.02 -6.31 -5.97
CA SER A 266 11.59 -6.17 -5.65
C SER A 266 11.34 -5.82 -4.18
N THR A 267 12.09 -6.43 -3.27
CA THR A 267 12.07 -6.09 -1.84
C THR A 267 12.52 -4.65 -1.62
N TRP A 268 13.46 -4.18 -2.43
CA TRP A 268 14.01 -2.82 -2.32
C TRP A 268 13.12 -1.77 -2.99
N LYS A 269 12.28 -2.13 -3.97
CA LYS A 269 11.25 -1.26 -4.55
C LYS A 269 10.22 -0.77 -3.53
N VAL A 270 9.94 -1.56 -2.49
CA VAL A 270 9.06 -1.14 -1.38
C VAL A 270 9.74 -0.06 -0.50
N ALA A 271 11.07 0.02 -0.53
CA ALA A 271 11.86 1.01 0.22
C ALA A 271 12.38 2.19 -0.62
N TYR A 272 12.37 2.11 -1.95
CA TYR A 272 12.95 3.11 -2.87
C TYR A 272 12.10 3.31 -4.14
N ALA A 273 11.54 4.52 -4.28
CA ALA A 273 11.25 5.16 -5.57
C ALA A 273 11.59 6.65 -5.39
N PRO A 274 12.43 7.27 -6.27
CA PRO A 274 12.11 7.39 -7.70
C PRO A 274 13.25 7.14 -8.73
N ASP A 275 14.51 6.91 -8.37
CA ASP A 275 15.62 7.04 -9.36
C ASP A 275 16.18 5.73 -9.97
N CYS A 276 15.64 4.56 -9.63
CA CYS A 276 16.09 3.28 -10.19
C CYS A 276 15.46 2.96 -11.56
N GLY A 277 15.47 3.90 -12.50
CA GLY A 277 15.01 3.72 -13.88
C GLY A 277 15.99 2.97 -14.80
N PHE A 278 17.22 2.73 -14.36
CA PHE A 278 18.30 2.23 -15.23
C PHE A 278 18.54 0.71 -15.20
N LEU A 279 18.22 0.01 -14.12
CA LEU A 279 18.55 -1.42 -14.00
C LEU A 279 17.59 -2.35 -14.74
N ILE A 280 16.34 -1.93 -14.98
CA ILE A 280 15.33 -2.78 -15.66
C ILE A 280 15.57 -2.85 -17.18
N ASN A 281 16.21 -1.83 -17.77
CA ASN A 281 16.46 -1.78 -19.22
C ASN A 281 17.65 -2.65 -19.69
N ALA A 282 18.46 -3.19 -18.77
CA ALA A 282 19.61 -4.03 -19.13
C ALA A 282 19.21 -5.48 -19.45
N PHE A 283 18.15 -6.00 -18.82
CA PHE A 283 17.72 -7.39 -19.01
C PHE A 283 16.65 -7.60 -20.09
N SER A 284 16.02 -6.55 -20.61
CA SER A 284 15.04 -6.67 -21.71
C SER A 284 15.68 -6.71 -23.11
N ARG A 285 17.01 -6.75 -23.20
CA ARG A 285 17.77 -6.74 -24.47
C ARG A 285 18.74 -7.92 -24.62
N LEU A 286 18.60 -8.96 -23.81
CA LEU A 286 19.13 -10.30 -24.09
C LEU A 286 17.97 -11.17 -24.58
#